data_AF-A0A4P8WMD0-F1
#
_entry.id   AF-A0A4P8WMD0-F1
#
_cell.length_a   1.000
_cell.length_b   1.000
_cell.length_c   1.000
_cell.angle_alpha   90.00
_cell.angle_beta   90.00
_cell.angle_gamma   90.00
#
_symmetry.space_group_name_H-M   'P 1'
#
loop_
_entity.id
_entity.type
_entity.pdbx_description
1 polymer ?
#
loop_
_entity_poly.entity_id
_entity_poly.type
_entity_poly.pdbx_seq_one_letter_code
_entity_poly.pdbx_strand_id
1 'polypeptide(L)'
;MVRPDPGTLQDAARHAEAVADHGIDTSNAKALAKMRNALINLEKVAEEARKQVIEPALDDEMDVGDSVAGIQRWEAERPTVTDNAAALEMLEDAGGDPAEVVRIYPKQFVDAVDGTGFDPSVVIDHEEYTFYRQDG
;
A
#
# COMPACT_ATOMS: atom_id res chain seq x y z
N MET A 1 19.92 -12.46 -13.84
CA MET A 1 20.37 -12.27 -12.45
C MET A 1 21.05 -10.92 -12.30
N VAL A 2 20.27 -9.91 -11.92
CA VAL A 2 20.80 -8.61 -11.46
C VAL A 2 20.99 -8.77 -9.95
N ARG A 3 22.22 -8.62 -9.46
CA ARG A 3 22.50 -8.69 -8.01
C ARG A 3 21.97 -7.41 -7.37
N PRO A 4 21.21 -7.49 -6.26
CA PRO A 4 20.70 -6.29 -5.58
C PRO A 4 21.86 -5.44 -5.06
N ASP A 5 21.65 -4.12 -5.01
CA ASP A 5 22.64 -3.19 -4.44
C ASP A 5 22.66 -3.33 -2.91
N PRO A 6 23.76 -3.85 -2.32
CA PRO A 6 23.87 -4.02 -0.87
C PRO A 6 23.86 -2.69 -0.10
N GLY A 7 24.01 -1.55 -0.77
CA GLY A 7 24.04 -0.22 -0.14
C GLY A 7 22.76 0.11 0.64
N THR A 8 21.59 -0.25 0.13
CA THR A 8 20.30 0.15 0.71
C THR A 8 20.00 -0.48 2.07
N LEU A 9 20.33 -1.77 2.25
CA LEU A 9 20.18 -2.46 3.54
C LEU A 9 21.19 -1.98 4.58
N GLN A 10 22.43 -1.72 4.15
CA GLN A 10 23.47 -1.17 5.04
C GLN A 10 23.12 0.24 5.51
N ASP A 11 22.50 1.04 4.65
CA ASP A 11 22.05 2.39 4.99
C ASP A 11 20.88 2.38 5.99
N ALA A 12 19.91 1.47 5.82
CA ALA A 12 18.84 1.27 6.79
C ALA A 12 19.39 0.87 8.17
N ALA A 13 20.33 -0.09 8.21
CA ALA A 13 20.97 -0.54 9.44
C ALA A 13 21.74 0.59 10.14
N ARG A 14 22.53 1.35 9.37
CA ARG A 14 23.30 2.49 9.90
C ARG A 14 22.39 3.59 10.44
N HIS A 15 21.23 3.83 9.83
CA HIS A 15 20.28 4.81 10.32
C HIS A 15 19.61 4.37 11.63
N ALA A 16 19.26 3.08 11.75
CA ALA A 16 18.72 2.52 12.99
C ALA A 16 19.74 2.57 14.14
N GLU A 17 21.01 2.27 13.86
CA GLU A 17 22.12 2.36 14.82
C GLU A 17 22.31 3.80 15.32
N ALA A 18 22.32 4.78 14.42
CA ALA A 18 22.43 6.19 14.79
C ALA A 18 21.27 6.67 15.70
N VAL A 19 20.06 6.14 15.51
CA VAL A 19 18.91 6.43 16.39
C VAL A 19 19.10 5.80 17.77
N ALA A 20 19.64 4.59 17.83
CA ALA A 20 19.92 3.90 19.10
C ALA A 20 21.04 4.59 19.90
N ASP A 21 22.13 4.99 19.24
CA ASP A 21 23.32 5.54 19.88
C ASP A 21 23.13 6.95 20.44
N HIS A 22 22.39 7.80 19.74
CA HIS A 22 22.25 9.21 20.14
C HIS A 22 21.14 9.44 21.17
N GLY A 23 20.30 8.43 21.43
CA GLY A 23 19.17 8.54 22.33
C GLY A 23 18.14 9.58 21.86
N ILE A 24 16.99 9.57 22.51
CA ILE A 24 15.85 10.42 22.16
C ILE A 24 15.68 11.49 23.24
N ASP A 25 16.02 12.74 22.94
CA ASP A 25 15.72 13.87 23.82
C ASP A 25 14.23 14.25 23.69
N THR A 26 13.44 13.88 24.70
CA THR A 26 11.98 14.10 24.75
C THR A 26 11.57 15.41 25.44
N SER A 27 12.53 16.26 25.83
CA SER A 27 12.27 17.42 26.71
C SER A 27 11.82 18.70 25.98
N ASN A 28 11.91 18.75 24.65
CA ASN A 28 11.65 19.95 23.85
C ASN A 28 10.77 19.64 22.62
N ALA A 29 9.74 20.47 22.35
CA ALA A 29 8.88 20.34 21.17
C ALA A 29 9.65 20.33 19.83
N LYS A 30 10.77 21.06 19.75
CA LYS A 30 11.67 21.03 18.58
C LYS A 30 12.37 19.67 18.44
N ALA A 31 12.70 19.03 19.56
CA ALA A 31 13.29 17.69 19.56
C ALA A 31 12.25 16.64 19.15
N LEU A 32 11.01 16.72 19.66
CA LEU A 32 9.88 15.87 19.23
C LEU A 32 9.59 15.97 17.73
N ALA A 33 9.61 17.17 17.15
CA ALA A 33 9.43 17.35 15.70
C ALA A 33 10.58 16.71 14.89
N LYS A 34 11.82 16.85 15.36
CA LYS A 34 12.97 16.17 14.74
C LYS A 34 12.88 14.65 14.83
N MET A 35 12.42 14.11 15.97
CA MET A 35 12.18 12.67 16.15
C MET A 35 11.15 12.14 15.18
N ARG A 36 10.00 12.83 15.07
CA ARG A 36 8.95 12.45 14.14
C ARG A 36 9.48 12.37 12.71
N ASN A 37 10.28 13.36 12.30
CA ASN A 37 10.87 13.36 10.96
C ASN A 37 11.92 12.25 10.78
N ALA A 38 12.74 11.97 11.79
CA ALA A 38 13.70 10.87 11.75
C ALA A 38 13.01 9.51 11.62
N LEU A 39 11.94 9.28 12.39
CA LEU A 39 11.15 8.05 12.30
C LEU A 39 10.47 7.89 10.93
N ILE A 40 9.89 8.97 10.38
CA ILE A 40 9.31 8.96 9.03
C ILE A 40 10.38 8.63 7.97
N ASN A 41 11.59 9.18 8.13
CA ASN A 41 12.68 8.89 7.18
C ASN A 41 13.17 7.45 7.31
N LEU A 42 13.29 6.93 8.54
CA LEU A 42 13.63 5.53 8.78
C LEU A 42 12.60 4.58 8.15
N GLU A 43 11.31 4.86 8.33
CA GLU A 43 10.22 4.11 7.73
C GLU A 43 10.33 4.07 6.20
N LYS A 44 10.57 5.23 5.56
CA LYS A 44 10.76 5.31 4.10
C LYS A 44 11.98 4.51 3.63
N VAL A 45 13.11 4.63 4.32
CA VAL A 45 14.34 3.90 3.95
C VAL A 45 14.13 2.38 4.12
N ALA A 46 13.47 1.96 5.19
CA ALA A 46 13.14 0.56 5.41
C ALA A 46 12.16 0.03 4.35
N GLU A 47 11.17 0.82 3.95
CA GLU A 47 10.23 0.48 2.88
C GLU A 47 10.95 0.31 1.53
N GLU A 48 11.83 1.23 1.17
CA GLU A 48 12.63 1.13 -0.06
C GLU A 48 13.56 -0.08 -0.04
N ALA A 49 14.25 -0.33 1.07
CA ALA A 49 15.11 -1.51 1.21
C ALA A 49 14.31 -2.82 1.07
N ARG A 50 13.10 -2.87 1.63
CA ARG A 50 12.18 -4.01 1.46
C ARG A 50 11.81 -4.21 -0.01
N LYS A 51 11.36 -3.17 -0.71
CA LYS A 51 10.94 -3.24 -2.12
C LYS A 51 12.07 -3.55 -3.09
N GLN A 52 13.26 -3.01 -2.85
CA GLN A 52 14.37 -3.12 -3.79
C GLN A 52 15.25 -4.35 -3.56
N VAL A 53 15.25 -4.92 -2.35
CA VAL A 53 16.15 -6.02 -2.00
C VAL A 53 15.39 -7.26 -1.55
N ILE A 54 14.40 -7.12 -0.67
CA ILE A 54 13.71 -8.28 -0.09
C ILE A 54 12.66 -8.83 -1.06
N GLU A 55 11.77 -7.99 -1.58
CA GLU A 55 10.70 -8.43 -2.49
C GLU A 55 11.24 -9.15 -3.75
N PRO A 56 12.27 -8.64 -4.47
CA PRO A 56 12.78 -9.34 -5.65
C PRO A 56 13.46 -10.67 -5.32
N ALA A 57 14.12 -10.77 -4.16
CA ALA A 57 14.71 -12.01 -3.71
C ALA A 57 13.65 -13.06 -3.35
N LEU A 58 12.49 -12.62 -2.84
CA LEU A 58 11.34 -13.49 -2.62
C LEU A 58 10.61 -13.82 -3.94
N ASP A 59 10.54 -12.88 -4.88
CA ASP A 59 9.94 -13.09 -6.20
C ASP A 59 10.65 -14.20 -6.99
N ASP A 60 11.97 -14.33 -6.83
CA ASP A 60 12.78 -15.39 -7.45
C ASP A 60 12.53 -16.79 -6.82
N GLU A 61 12.04 -16.84 -5.58
CA GLU A 61 11.93 -18.07 -4.78
C GLU A 61 10.47 -18.53 -4.55
N MET A 62 9.48 -17.66 -4.81
CA MET A 62 8.08 -17.89 -4.45
C MET A 62 7.11 -17.47 -5.57
N ASP A 63 6.24 -18.38 -5.98
CA ASP A 63 5.06 -18.04 -6.78
C ASP A 63 3.91 -17.53 -5.89
N VAL A 64 2.87 -16.97 -6.50
CA VAL A 64 1.66 -16.55 -5.77
C VAL A 64 1.00 -17.76 -5.11
N GLY A 65 0.73 -17.66 -3.81
CA GLY A 65 0.17 -18.74 -2.99
C GLY A 65 1.22 -19.51 -2.17
N ASP A 66 2.49 -19.41 -2.54
CA ASP A 66 3.59 -20.08 -1.83
C ASP A 66 3.92 -19.39 -0.51
N SER A 67 4.57 -20.14 0.39
CA SER A 67 5.08 -19.67 1.67
C SER A 67 6.53 -20.09 1.90
N VAL A 68 7.40 -19.18 2.35
CA VAL A 68 8.78 -19.47 2.76
C VAL A 68 9.05 -18.82 4.11
N ALA A 69 9.60 -19.60 5.05
CA ALA A 69 9.97 -19.14 6.39
C ALA A 69 8.86 -18.36 7.14
N GLY A 70 7.59 -18.72 6.92
CA GLY A 70 6.43 -18.06 7.53
C GLY A 70 6.05 -16.73 6.89
N ILE A 71 6.54 -16.44 5.67
CA ILE A 71 6.06 -15.36 4.81
C ILE A 71 5.32 -16.00 3.64
N GLN A 72 4.11 -15.54 3.35
CA GLN A 72 3.30 -15.98 2.22
C GLN A 72 3.19 -14.86 1.17
N ARG A 73 3.24 -15.24 -0.11
CA ARG A 73 2.99 -14.33 -1.24
C ARG A 73 1.52 -14.38 -1.64
N TRP A 74 0.86 -13.24 -1.64
CA TRP A 74 -0.56 -13.09 -1.97
C TRP A 74 -0.72 -12.19 -3.19
N GLU A 75 -1.78 -12.47 -3.95
CA GLU A 75 -2.31 -11.57 -4.96
C GLU A 75 -3.56 -10.88 -4.41
N ALA A 76 -3.67 -9.58 -4.67
CA ALA A 76 -4.84 -8.80 -4.36
C ALA A 76 -5.16 -7.86 -5.52
N GLU A 77 -6.42 -7.47 -5.56
CA GLU A 77 -6.94 -6.55 -6.55
C GLU A 77 -7.43 -5.31 -5.82
N ARG A 78 -7.02 -4.14 -6.32
CA ARG A 78 -7.47 -2.85 -5.81
C ARG A 78 -8.33 -2.15 -6.86
N PRO A 79 -9.66 -2.26 -6.76
CA PRO A 79 -10.53 -1.46 -7.62
C PRO A 79 -10.40 0.02 -7.25
N THR A 80 -10.46 0.89 -8.25
CA THR A 80 -10.44 2.35 -8.10
C THR A 80 -11.41 2.97 -9.09
N VAL A 81 -12.24 3.92 -8.62
CA VAL A 81 -13.09 4.71 -9.52
C VAL A 81 -12.23 5.75 -10.23
N THR A 82 -12.17 5.68 -11.55
CA THR A 82 -11.32 6.53 -12.39
C THR A 82 -12.02 7.80 -12.86
N ASP A 83 -13.34 7.74 -13.03
CA ASP A 83 -14.18 8.87 -13.38
C ASP A 83 -15.32 9.05 -12.36
N ASN A 84 -15.10 9.94 -11.40
CA ASN A 84 -16.10 10.23 -10.37
C ASN A 84 -17.35 10.92 -10.94
N ALA A 85 -17.24 11.68 -12.03
CA ALA A 85 -18.40 12.37 -12.59
C ALA A 85 -19.33 11.38 -13.29
N ALA A 86 -18.77 10.51 -14.12
CA ALA A 86 -19.51 9.44 -14.77
C ALA A 86 -20.09 8.44 -13.74
N ALA A 87 -19.35 8.13 -12.67
CA ALA A 87 -19.86 7.28 -11.60
C ALA A 87 -21.04 7.92 -10.84
N LEU A 88 -21.02 9.24 -10.60
CA LEU A 88 -22.15 9.92 -9.95
C LEU A 88 -23.40 9.95 -10.84
N GLU A 89 -23.23 10.19 -12.15
CA GLU A 89 -24.34 10.14 -13.11
C GLU A 89 -24.96 8.74 -13.16
N MET A 90 -24.12 7.70 -13.20
CA MET A 90 -24.57 6.31 -13.16
C MET A 90 -25.32 5.96 -11.86
N LEU A 91 -24.89 6.49 -10.71
CA LEU A 91 -25.60 6.34 -9.44
C LEU A 91 -26.97 7.01 -9.46
N GLU A 92 -27.05 8.25 -9.98
CA GLU A 92 -28.30 8.99 -10.07
C GLU A 92 -29.30 8.28 -10.99
N ASP A 93 -28.84 7.80 -12.15
CA ASP A 93 -29.65 7.03 -13.10
C ASP A 93 -30.11 5.67 -12.52
N ALA A 94 -29.29 5.06 -11.67
CA ALA A 94 -29.62 3.85 -10.92
C ALA A 94 -30.58 4.11 -9.74
N GLY A 95 -30.88 5.38 -9.42
CA GLY A 95 -31.72 5.78 -8.29
C GLY A 95 -31.02 5.71 -6.94
N GLY A 96 -29.69 5.65 -6.91
CA GLY A 96 -28.87 5.72 -5.71
C GLY A 96 -28.69 7.14 -5.19
N ASP A 97 -28.50 7.30 -3.87
CA ASP A 97 -28.23 8.60 -3.26
C ASP A 97 -26.71 8.91 -3.25
N PRO A 98 -26.25 9.95 -3.96
CA PRO A 98 -24.84 10.35 -3.94
C PRO A 98 -24.31 10.69 -2.54
N ALA A 99 -25.18 11.12 -1.62
CA ALA A 99 -24.81 11.44 -0.25
C ALA A 99 -24.44 10.20 0.58
N GLU A 100 -24.86 9.00 0.19
CA GLU A 100 -24.44 7.74 0.83
C GLU A 100 -22.99 7.36 0.46
N VAL A 101 -22.40 8.03 -0.54
CA VAL A 101 -21.11 7.67 -1.15
C VAL A 101 -20.13 8.86 -1.16
N VAL A 102 -20.10 9.67 -0.10
CA VAL A 102 -19.24 10.87 0.11
C VAL A 102 -17.79 10.72 -0.39
N ARG A 103 -17.26 9.49 -0.35
CA ARG A 103 -16.22 9.01 -1.25
C ARG A 103 -16.78 7.79 -1.98
N ILE A 104 -16.68 7.76 -3.31
CA ILE A 104 -17.10 6.60 -4.09
C ILE A 104 -16.17 5.44 -3.78
N TYR A 105 -16.56 4.62 -2.81
CA TYR A 105 -15.87 3.39 -2.53
C TYR A 105 -16.28 2.39 -3.60
N PRO A 106 -15.34 1.85 -4.41
CA PRO A 106 -15.67 1.04 -5.57
C PRO A 106 -16.62 -0.11 -5.26
N LYS A 107 -16.43 -0.77 -4.11
CA LYS A 107 -17.33 -1.83 -3.66
C LYS A 107 -18.76 -1.35 -3.43
N GLN A 108 -18.95 -0.23 -2.72
CA GLN A 108 -20.28 0.32 -2.45
C GLN A 108 -20.96 0.83 -3.72
N PHE A 109 -20.17 1.36 -4.65
CA PHE A 109 -20.66 1.78 -5.95
C PHE A 109 -21.14 0.59 -6.79
N VAL A 110 -20.36 -0.49 -6.88
CA VAL A 110 -20.77 -1.74 -7.55
C VAL A 110 -22.06 -2.27 -6.92
N ASP A 111 -22.11 -2.37 -5.59
CA ASP A 111 -23.30 -2.86 -4.88
C ASP A 111 -24.55 -2.00 -5.15
N ALA A 112 -24.38 -0.68 -5.37
CA ALA A 112 -25.48 0.25 -5.63
C ALA A 112 -26.01 0.20 -7.07
N VAL A 113 -25.15 -0.12 -8.04
CA VAL A 113 -25.55 -0.23 -9.46
C VAL A 113 -25.81 -1.66 -9.92
N ASP A 114 -25.53 -2.67 -9.07
CA ASP A 114 -25.81 -4.06 -9.39
C ASP A 114 -27.32 -4.29 -9.66
N GLY A 115 -27.62 -5.06 -10.71
CA GLY A 115 -28.99 -5.34 -11.14
C GLY A 115 -29.72 -4.19 -11.85
N THR A 116 -29.09 -3.03 -12.06
CA THR A 116 -29.72 -1.87 -12.74
C THR A 116 -29.43 -1.81 -14.26
N GLY A 117 -28.60 -2.72 -14.76
CA GLY A 117 -28.24 -2.79 -16.19
C GLY A 117 -27.09 -1.86 -16.60
N PHE A 118 -26.56 -1.07 -15.67
CA PHE A 118 -25.32 -0.33 -15.83
C PHE A 118 -24.11 -1.24 -15.59
N ASP A 119 -23.06 -1.04 -16.39
CA ASP A 119 -21.79 -1.76 -16.26
C ASP A 119 -20.78 -0.89 -15.47
N PRO A 120 -20.53 -1.18 -14.18
CA PRO A 120 -19.61 -0.40 -13.37
C PRO A 120 -18.15 -0.49 -13.84
N SER A 121 -17.78 -1.49 -14.65
CA SER A 121 -16.41 -1.63 -15.17
C SER A 121 -16.01 -0.49 -16.11
N VAL A 122 -16.97 0.29 -16.63
CA VAL A 122 -16.72 1.45 -17.47
C VAL A 122 -16.03 2.59 -16.70
N VAL A 123 -16.21 2.64 -15.37
CA VAL A 123 -15.69 3.70 -14.50
C VAL A 123 -14.81 3.17 -13.36
N ILE A 124 -14.63 1.85 -13.26
CA ILE A 124 -13.72 1.21 -12.31
C ILE A 124 -12.55 0.63 -13.09
N ASP A 125 -11.35 1.00 -12.65
CA ASP A 125 -10.13 0.30 -13.04
C ASP A 125 -9.68 -0.64 -11.92
N HIS A 126 -9.05 -1.74 -12.31
CA HIS A 126 -8.65 -2.81 -11.42
C HIS A 126 -7.13 -2.98 -11.47
N GLU A 127 -6.47 -2.60 -10.38
CA GLU A 127 -5.02 -2.78 -10.25
C GLU A 127 -4.76 -4.09 -9.50
N GLU A 128 -4.26 -5.09 -10.22
CA GLU A 128 -3.72 -6.32 -9.62
C GLU A 128 -2.33 -6.03 -9.03
N TYR A 129 -2.11 -6.46 -7.79
CA TYR A 129 -0.82 -6.34 -7.12
C TYR A 129 -0.53 -7.56 -6.26
N THR A 130 0.75 -7.88 -6.11
CA THR A 130 1.19 -8.92 -5.17
C THR A 130 1.79 -8.29 -3.93
N PHE A 131 1.63 -8.95 -2.79
CA PHE A 131 2.20 -8.49 -1.53
C PHE A 131 2.60 -9.68 -0.64
N TYR A 132 3.51 -9.39 0.28
CA TYR A 132 4.05 -10.35 1.23
C TYR A 132 3.43 -10.15 2.60
N ARG A 133 2.98 -11.24 3.21
CA ARG A 133 2.38 -11.23 4.55
C ARG A 133 3.01 -12.30 5.42
N GLN A 134 3.28 -11.99 6.68
CA GLN A 134 3.72 -12.99 7.65
C GLN A 134 2.53 -13.84 8.09
N ASP A 135 2.72 -15.16 8.09
CA ASP A 135 1.76 -16.12 8.63
C ASP A 135 1.61 -15.88 10.14
N GLY A 136 0.35 -15.83 10.60
CA GLY A 136 0.00 -15.59 12.00
C GLY A 136 0.13 -16.80 12.90
#